data_AF-A7SRW3-F1
#
_entry.id   AF-A7SRW3-F1
#
_cell.length_a   1.000
_cell.length_b   1.000
_cell.length_c   1.000
_cell.angle_alpha   90.00
_cell.angle_beta   90.00
_cell.angle_gamma   90.00
#
_symmetry.space_group_name_H-M   'P 1'
#
loop_
_entity.id
_entity.type
_entity.pdbx_description
1 polymer ?
#
loop_
_entity_poly.entity_id
_entity_poly.type
_entity_poly.pdbx_seq_one_letter_code
_entity_poly.pdbx_strand_id
1 'polypeptide(L)'
;MESNDEESKTFRYVFDPMRKTSIKVLRETPSKHRPTLHILNLQEEKDKFLRFGKTPKFQFSRPIDTYPKKKKTDIRFEFLPEAKLILERVRQHFGSGDNFLDAAFGKKLDRSEATEFMMNYIKSHGLDGQLNIIWANDVHGSGRLLWQGPNVRFNRPEARKFTLILKGNKENTFLRTHGIQSLADHEIGTHFMRSANDGLQPWFSNRQKFGLRSSRSLCGLVCEEGLAAINTLLQSQVKLLFMPALLYYTACMSEQMTFKELFDHLGTYIFDMDQRWKQVTRVKRILPDCNHHGGSGQDQCYFEGAIQILRQADEIDFKLLYAGKICVDELPRVRRIARQECIKLPLFLKDMAAYTHSLNEMAILNGLIQRVKRPLSCRLPSSRHRRRNVRGNSRCRGNVRALSSPMRARTLPLTPRPPLLSRRSNKPLLLRKEAFID
;
A
#
# COMPACT_ATOMS: atom_id res chain seq x y z
N MET A 1 -22.35 50.05 30.11
CA MET A 1 -23.12 48.86 29.70
C MET A 1 -22.99 48.76 28.19
N GLU A 2 -21.97 48.05 27.71
CA GLU A 2 -21.91 47.62 26.32
C GLU A 2 -21.48 46.15 26.35
N SER A 3 -22.44 45.30 25.98
CA SER A 3 -22.33 43.85 25.94
C SER A 3 -21.59 43.43 24.67
N ASN A 4 -20.37 42.90 24.83
CA ASN A 4 -19.67 42.14 23.81
C ASN A 4 -20.21 40.71 23.82
N ASP A 5 -21.15 40.41 22.92
CA ASP A 5 -21.49 39.03 22.56
C ASP A 5 -20.44 38.50 21.56
N GLU A 6 -19.41 37.84 22.09
CA GLU A 6 -18.55 36.96 21.30
C GLU A 6 -19.34 35.72 20.87
N GLU A 7 -19.93 35.80 19.67
CA GLU A 7 -20.57 34.69 19.00
C GLU A 7 -19.54 33.58 18.71
N SER A 8 -19.61 32.50 19.48
CA SER A 8 -18.81 31.30 19.28
C SER A 8 -19.12 30.68 17.91
N LYS A 9 -18.28 30.96 16.90
CA LYS A 9 -18.35 30.31 15.59
C LYS A 9 -17.98 28.84 15.69
N THR A 10 -18.97 28.04 16.03
CA THR A 10 -18.93 26.59 15.92
C THR A 10 -18.98 26.24 14.43
N PHE A 11 -17.82 26.12 13.78
CA PHE A 11 -17.73 25.63 12.40
C PHE A 11 -18.18 24.16 12.36
N ARG A 12 -19.46 23.95 12.07
CA ARG A 12 -20.00 22.63 11.70
C ARG A 12 -19.61 22.36 10.25
N TYR A 13 -19.00 21.21 10.01
CA TYR A 13 -18.75 20.69 8.67
C TYR A 13 -20.08 20.46 7.94
N VAL A 14 -20.22 21.05 6.75
CA VAL A 14 -21.25 20.66 5.78
C VAL A 14 -20.57 19.69 4.83
N PHE A 15 -20.88 18.40 4.95
CA PHE A 15 -20.71 17.46 3.86
C PHE A 15 -21.47 18.04 2.66
N ASP A 16 -20.77 18.50 1.63
CA ASP A 16 -21.41 18.93 0.39
C ASP A 16 -21.76 17.67 -0.43
N PRO A 17 -23.02 17.22 -0.42
CA PRO A 17 -23.43 16.01 -1.11
C PRO A 17 -23.36 16.17 -2.63
N MET A 18 -23.24 17.41 -3.12
CA MET A 18 -23.23 17.74 -4.55
C MET A 18 -21.84 17.68 -5.17
N ARG A 19 -20.77 17.64 -4.36
CA ARG A 19 -19.41 17.58 -4.88
C ARG A 19 -19.18 16.24 -5.58
N LYS A 20 -18.93 16.28 -6.89
CA LYS A 20 -18.64 15.11 -7.72
C LYS A 20 -17.15 14.88 -7.88
N THR A 21 -16.76 13.60 -8.03
CA THR A 21 -15.40 13.25 -8.45
C THR A 21 -15.12 13.86 -9.83
N SER A 22 -14.05 14.66 -9.91
CA SER A 22 -13.61 15.23 -11.19
C SER A 22 -12.58 14.34 -11.86
N ILE A 23 -12.68 14.20 -13.18
CA ILE A 23 -11.70 13.50 -14.02
C ILE A 23 -11.11 14.51 -14.99
N LYS A 24 -9.79 14.54 -15.10
CA LYS A 24 -9.07 15.38 -16.05
C LYS A 24 -8.10 14.56 -16.85
N VAL A 25 -7.97 14.86 -18.13
CA VAL A 25 -6.90 14.33 -18.98
C VAL A 25 -5.94 15.46 -19.24
N LEU A 26 -4.69 15.29 -18.81
CA LEU A 26 -3.64 16.29 -18.96
C LEU A 26 -2.49 15.68 -19.78
N ARG A 27 -1.80 16.51 -20.56
CA ARG A 27 -0.61 16.06 -21.31
C ARG A 27 0.51 15.63 -20.36
N GLU A 28 0.69 16.40 -19.30
CA GLU A 28 1.74 16.19 -18.30
C GLU A 28 1.15 16.30 -16.88
N THR A 29 1.84 15.65 -15.95
CA THR A 29 1.56 15.73 -14.53
C THR A 29 1.79 17.16 -14.07
N PRO A 30 0.81 17.82 -13.41
CA PRO A 30 0.98 19.19 -12.95
C PRO A 30 2.22 19.34 -12.05
N SER A 31 2.98 20.42 -12.19
CA SER A 31 4.26 20.61 -11.48
C SER A 31 4.15 20.45 -9.96
N LYS A 32 3.01 20.84 -9.37
CA LYS A 32 2.71 20.67 -7.94
C LYS A 32 2.58 19.19 -7.49
N HIS A 33 2.36 18.27 -8.42
CA HIS A 33 2.20 16.84 -8.20
C HIS A 33 3.41 16.01 -8.64
N ARG A 34 4.38 16.62 -9.34
CA ARG A 34 5.61 15.94 -9.76
C ARG A 34 6.46 15.54 -8.54
N PRO A 35 7.16 14.39 -8.60
CA PRO A 35 8.11 14.00 -7.58
C PRO A 35 9.28 14.97 -7.49
N THR A 36 9.99 14.97 -6.35
CA THR A 36 11.16 15.84 -6.14
C THR A 36 12.28 15.63 -7.16
N LEU A 37 12.50 14.37 -7.56
CA LEU A 37 13.42 13.97 -8.62
C LEU A 37 12.65 13.52 -9.86
N HIS A 38 11.99 14.47 -10.52
CA HIS A 38 11.34 14.21 -11.81
C HIS A 38 12.37 14.27 -12.94
N ILE A 39 12.38 13.25 -13.80
CA ILE A 39 13.27 13.19 -14.97
C ILE A 39 12.63 13.99 -16.12
N LEU A 40 13.36 14.97 -16.65
CA LEU A 40 12.90 15.87 -17.71
C LEU A 40 13.05 15.27 -19.11
N ASN A 41 14.10 14.48 -19.35
CA ASN A 41 14.46 13.93 -20.65
C ASN A 41 14.23 12.41 -20.75
N LEU A 42 13.27 11.86 -19.98
CA LEU A 42 13.07 10.41 -19.88
C LEU A 42 12.81 9.73 -21.24
N GLN A 43 11.94 10.34 -22.05
CA GLN A 43 11.57 9.78 -23.36
C GLN A 43 12.73 9.87 -24.35
N GLU A 44 13.46 10.99 -24.35
CA GLU A 44 14.63 11.18 -25.21
C GLU A 44 15.72 10.15 -24.91
N GLU A 45 16.04 9.94 -23.63
CA GLU A 45 17.07 8.96 -23.23
C GLU A 45 16.62 7.51 -23.48
N LYS A 46 15.32 7.23 -23.35
CA LYS A 46 14.73 5.95 -23.73
C LYS A 46 14.93 5.68 -25.22
N ASP A 47 14.60 6.63 -26.08
CA ASP A 47 14.74 6.49 -27.53
C ASP A 47 16.21 6.33 -27.94
N LYS A 48 17.12 7.09 -27.31
CA LYS A 48 18.57 6.94 -27.54
C LYS A 48 19.08 5.56 -27.15
N PHE A 49 18.67 5.05 -25.99
CA PHE A 49 19.10 3.74 -25.51
C PHE A 49 18.53 2.61 -26.36
N LEU A 50 17.22 2.60 -26.63
CA LEU A 50 16.58 1.51 -27.36
C LEU A 50 17.00 1.46 -28.84
N ARG A 51 17.29 2.59 -29.47
CA ARG A 51 17.70 2.64 -30.89
C ARG A 51 19.21 2.50 -31.09
N PHE A 52 20.02 3.07 -30.20
CA PHE A 52 21.46 3.19 -30.41
C PHE A 52 22.31 2.58 -29.29
N GLY A 53 21.71 1.98 -28.27
CA GLY A 53 22.43 1.38 -27.14
C GLY A 53 23.19 2.38 -26.26
N LYS A 54 22.89 3.69 -26.37
CA LYS A 54 23.60 4.74 -25.62
C LYS A 54 23.18 4.75 -24.16
N THR A 55 24.15 4.67 -23.25
CA THR A 55 23.91 4.76 -21.81
C THR A 55 23.13 6.04 -21.46
N PRO A 56 22.02 5.94 -20.71
CA PRO A 56 21.18 7.08 -20.38
C PRO A 56 21.89 8.12 -19.50
N LYS A 57 21.64 9.40 -19.80
CA LYS A 57 22.07 10.55 -18.99
C LYS A 57 20.85 11.37 -18.58
N PHE A 58 20.31 11.07 -17.40
CA PHE A 58 19.08 11.70 -16.92
C PHE A 58 19.30 13.12 -16.41
N GLN A 59 18.44 14.03 -16.86
CA GLN A 59 18.33 15.38 -16.35
C GLN A 59 17.15 15.46 -15.39
N PHE A 60 17.40 15.96 -14.18
CA PHE A 60 16.40 16.05 -13.12
C PHE A 60 15.93 17.48 -12.91
N SER A 61 14.69 17.64 -12.45
CA SER A 61 14.14 18.93 -12.02
C SER A 61 14.89 19.57 -10.85
N ARG A 62 15.72 18.81 -10.14
CA ARG A 62 16.58 19.26 -9.02
C ARG A 62 17.91 18.51 -9.05
N PRO A 63 19.02 19.09 -8.56
CA PRO A 63 20.31 18.42 -8.53
C PRO A 63 20.26 17.13 -7.71
N ILE A 64 20.80 16.05 -8.24
CA ILE A 64 20.78 14.74 -7.60
C ILE A 64 21.58 14.70 -6.29
N ASP A 65 22.64 15.51 -6.20
CA ASP A 65 23.50 15.60 -5.00
C ASP A 65 22.73 16.10 -3.77
N THR A 66 21.63 16.82 -3.99
CA THR A 66 20.73 17.25 -2.91
C THR A 66 19.78 16.15 -2.44
N TYR A 67 19.78 14.99 -3.09
CA TYR A 67 18.98 13.84 -2.71
C TYR A 67 19.76 12.99 -1.69
N PRO A 68 19.46 13.10 -0.39
CA PRO A 68 20.19 12.34 0.62
C PRO A 68 20.00 10.84 0.37
N LYS A 69 21.12 10.10 0.28
CA LYS A 69 21.10 8.64 0.42
C LYS A 69 20.46 8.32 1.77
N LYS A 70 19.27 7.72 1.71
CA LYS A 70 18.50 7.35 2.90
C LYS A 70 18.55 5.84 2.99
N LYS A 71 18.50 5.28 4.21
CA LYS A 71 18.40 3.82 4.43
C LYS A 71 17.36 3.09 3.55
N LYS A 72 16.32 3.79 3.08
CA LYS A 72 15.31 3.25 2.17
C LYS A 72 15.81 2.92 0.76
N THR A 73 16.91 3.53 0.31
CA THR A 73 17.50 3.30 -1.03
C THR A 73 18.57 2.22 -1.02
N ASP A 74 18.96 1.71 0.14
CA ASP A 74 19.94 0.63 0.27
C ASP A 74 19.38 -0.66 -0.35
N ILE A 75 20.20 -1.38 -1.09
CA ILE A 75 19.81 -2.64 -1.72
C ILE A 75 19.90 -3.77 -0.69
N ARG A 76 18.83 -4.56 -0.64
CA ARG A 76 18.57 -5.60 0.36
C ARG A 76 18.47 -6.95 -0.33
N PHE A 77 18.92 -8.02 0.32
CA PHE A 77 19.11 -9.34 -0.32
C PHE A 77 18.36 -10.48 0.39
N GLU A 78 17.74 -10.19 1.53
CA GLU A 78 17.11 -11.13 2.45
C GLU A 78 16.04 -12.00 1.77
N PHE A 79 15.32 -11.46 0.77
CA PHE A 79 14.27 -12.17 0.03
C PHE A 79 14.65 -12.45 -1.43
N LEU A 80 15.94 -12.37 -1.78
CA LEU A 80 16.40 -12.70 -3.13
C LEU A 80 16.06 -14.16 -3.52
N PRO A 81 16.16 -15.17 -2.63
CA PRO A 81 15.76 -16.54 -2.97
C PRO A 81 14.28 -16.66 -3.36
N GLU A 82 13.38 -16.03 -2.62
CA GLU A 82 11.93 -16.04 -2.88
C GLU A 82 11.60 -15.29 -4.16
N ALA A 83 12.26 -14.15 -4.41
CA ALA A 83 12.11 -13.41 -5.65
C ALA A 83 12.50 -14.28 -6.86
N LYS A 84 13.68 -14.93 -6.81
CA LYS A 84 14.13 -15.85 -7.87
C LYS A 84 13.15 -17.00 -8.09
N LEU A 85 12.65 -17.62 -7.02
CA LEU A 85 11.67 -18.70 -7.10
C LEU A 85 10.41 -18.29 -7.88
N ILE A 86 9.86 -17.11 -7.58
CA ILE A 86 8.65 -16.60 -8.24
C ILE A 86 8.92 -16.28 -9.70
N LEU A 87 10.06 -15.64 -10.01
CA LEU A 87 10.45 -15.33 -11.38
C LEU A 87 10.61 -16.60 -12.23
N GLU A 88 11.30 -17.61 -11.70
CA GLU A 88 11.47 -18.91 -12.37
C GLU A 88 10.13 -19.64 -12.54
N ARG A 89 9.25 -19.60 -11.54
CA ARG A 89 7.90 -20.19 -11.65
C ARG A 89 7.10 -19.53 -12.78
N VAL A 90 7.16 -18.20 -12.89
CA VAL A 90 6.50 -17.50 -14.00
C VAL A 90 7.10 -17.88 -15.35
N ARG A 91 8.43 -17.91 -15.46
CA ARG A 91 9.13 -18.32 -16.68
C ARG A 91 8.75 -19.74 -17.10
N GLN A 92 8.69 -20.68 -16.16
CA GLN A 92 8.35 -22.08 -16.44
C GLN A 92 6.88 -22.28 -16.86
N HIS A 93 5.93 -21.58 -16.22
CA HIS A 93 4.50 -21.79 -16.50
C HIS A 93 3.94 -20.92 -17.63
N PHE A 94 4.49 -19.72 -17.84
CA PHE A 94 3.97 -18.76 -18.82
C PHE A 94 4.96 -18.50 -19.96
N GLY A 95 6.21 -18.98 -19.86
CA GLY A 95 7.29 -18.70 -20.82
C GLY A 95 7.93 -17.33 -20.61
N SER A 96 7.13 -16.29 -20.42
CA SER A 96 7.59 -14.93 -20.15
C SER A 96 6.65 -14.18 -19.19
N GLY A 97 7.18 -13.12 -18.59
CA GLY A 97 6.43 -12.16 -17.81
C GLY A 97 5.35 -11.45 -18.62
N ASP A 98 5.57 -11.25 -19.93
CA ASP A 98 4.57 -10.64 -20.82
C ASP A 98 3.29 -11.49 -20.89
N ASN A 99 3.46 -12.80 -21.14
CA ASN A 99 2.37 -13.76 -21.16
C ASN A 99 1.69 -13.87 -19.80
N PHE A 100 2.48 -13.83 -18.72
CA PHE A 100 1.93 -13.79 -17.37
C PHE A 100 1.06 -12.56 -17.14
N LEU A 101 1.47 -11.37 -17.58
CA LEU A 101 0.69 -10.14 -17.41
C LEU A 101 -0.64 -10.20 -18.15
N ASP A 102 -0.67 -10.80 -19.34
CA ASP A 102 -1.90 -10.99 -20.09
C ASP A 102 -2.81 -12.05 -19.46
N ALA A 103 -2.24 -13.15 -18.95
CA ALA A 103 -2.99 -14.18 -18.23
C ALA A 103 -3.55 -13.65 -16.89
N ALA A 104 -2.76 -12.88 -16.15
CA ALA A 104 -3.10 -12.38 -14.82
C ALA A 104 -4.09 -11.21 -14.85
N PHE A 105 -3.97 -10.31 -15.83
CA PHE A 105 -4.72 -9.05 -15.87
C PHE A 105 -5.72 -8.94 -17.03
N GLY A 106 -5.70 -9.89 -17.97
CA GLY A 106 -6.66 -9.94 -19.09
C GLY A 106 -6.31 -9.01 -20.25
N LYS A 107 -7.30 -8.77 -21.11
CA LYS A 107 -7.14 -7.98 -22.34
C LYS A 107 -6.89 -6.51 -22.02
N LYS A 108 -6.11 -5.83 -22.87
CA LYS A 108 -5.84 -4.39 -22.76
C LYS A 108 -7.14 -3.60 -22.88
N LEU A 109 -7.26 -2.57 -22.05
CA LEU A 109 -8.34 -1.58 -22.08
C LEU A 109 -7.83 -0.27 -22.65
N ASP A 110 -8.72 0.48 -23.28
CA ASP A 110 -8.46 1.88 -23.55
C ASP A 110 -8.70 2.77 -22.31
N ARG A 111 -8.34 4.05 -22.44
CA ARG A 111 -8.50 5.01 -21.35
C ARG A 111 -9.97 5.29 -21.02
N SER A 112 -10.87 5.22 -21.99
CA SER A 112 -12.30 5.48 -21.79
C SER A 112 -12.92 4.38 -20.93
N GLU A 113 -12.71 3.11 -21.31
CA GLU A 113 -13.14 1.93 -20.55
C GLU A 113 -12.58 1.95 -19.13
N ALA A 114 -11.28 2.23 -18.99
CA ALA A 114 -10.64 2.35 -17.68
C ALA A 114 -11.23 3.51 -16.85
N THR A 115 -11.59 4.62 -17.49
CA THR A 115 -12.21 5.77 -16.81
C THR A 115 -13.59 5.41 -16.28
N GLU A 116 -14.41 4.73 -17.08
CA GLU A 116 -15.73 4.24 -16.68
C GLU A 116 -15.62 3.28 -15.48
N PHE A 117 -14.68 2.31 -15.56
CA PHE A 117 -14.42 1.39 -14.45
C PHE A 117 -14.06 2.14 -13.17
N MET A 118 -13.12 3.08 -13.22
CA MET A 118 -12.69 3.84 -12.03
C MET A 118 -13.84 4.64 -11.42
N MET A 119 -14.73 5.21 -12.24
CA MET A 119 -15.92 5.90 -11.76
C MET A 119 -16.90 4.97 -11.06
N ASN A 120 -17.15 3.79 -11.63
CA ASN A 120 -18.01 2.79 -11.02
C ASN A 120 -17.42 2.24 -9.72
N TYR A 121 -16.11 2.03 -9.67
CA TYR A 121 -15.39 1.66 -8.47
C TYR A 121 -15.55 2.71 -7.36
N ILE A 122 -15.35 4.00 -7.67
CA ILE A 122 -15.50 5.09 -6.70
C ILE A 122 -16.95 5.17 -6.18
N LYS A 123 -17.93 5.08 -7.06
CA LYS A 123 -19.36 5.13 -6.69
C LYS A 123 -19.77 3.94 -5.82
N SER A 124 -19.39 2.72 -6.19
CA SER A 124 -19.71 1.50 -5.43
C SER A 124 -19.09 1.47 -4.04
N HIS A 125 -17.98 2.19 -3.84
CA HIS A 125 -17.34 2.38 -2.53
C HIS A 125 -17.88 3.59 -1.75
N GLY A 126 -18.86 4.34 -2.27
CA GLY A 126 -19.40 5.55 -1.64
C GLY A 126 -18.35 6.66 -1.51
N LEU A 127 -17.46 6.79 -2.50
CA LEU A 127 -16.33 7.71 -2.50
C LEU A 127 -16.49 8.91 -3.46
N ASP A 128 -17.65 9.03 -4.11
CA ASP A 128 -17.92 10.15 -5.03
C ASP A 128 -17.67 11.50 -4.32
N GLY A 129 -16.88 12.37 -4.97
CA GLY A 129 -16.49 13.67 -4.43
C GLY A 129 -15.30 13.68 -3.46
N GLN A 130 -14.83 12.52 -3.00
CA GLN A 130 -13.75 12.45 -2.00
C GLN A 130 -12.34 12.47 -2.61
N LEU A 131 -12.22 12.14 -3.88
CA LEU A 131 -10.97 12.20 -4.65
C LEU A 131 -11.21 12.65 -6.09
N ASN A 132 -10.16 13.20 -6.71
CA ASN A 132 -10.12 13.52 -8.14
C ASN A 132 -9.22 12.55 -8.88
N ILE A 133 -9.52 12.28 -10.15
CA ILE A 133 -8.67 11.48 -11.04
C ILE A 133 -8.02 12.39 -12.08
N ILE A 134 -6.72 12.21 -12.32
CA ILE A 134 -5.97 12.85 -13.39
C ILE A 134 -5.31 11.77 -14.23
N TRP A 135 -5.61 11.70 -15.52
CA TRP A 135 -4.83 10.93 -16.47
C TRP A 135 -3.67 11.77 -16.99
N ALA A 136 -2.45 11.23 -16.91
CA ALA A 136 -1.24 11.83 -17.46
C ALA A 136 -0.31 10.75 -18.04
N ASN A 137 0.61 11.10 -18.92
CA ASN A 137 1.47 10.13 -19.62
C ASN A 137 2.90 10.03 -19.06
N ASP A 138 3.33 11.05 -18.31
CA ASP A 138 4.67 11.23 -17.74
C ASP A 138 4.81 10.68 -16.30
N VAL A 139 3.82 9.91 -15.84
CA VAL A 139 3.86 9.22 -14.54
C VAL A 139 4.88 8.08 -14.61
N HIS A 140 5.78 7.99 -13.62
CA HIS A 140 6.79 6.92 -13.53
C HIS A 140 6.15 5.55 -13.19
N GLY A 141 5.16 5.56 -12.30
CA GLY A 141 4.33 4.41 -11.93
C GLY A 141 3.11 4.21 -12.83
N SER A 142 2.22 3.34 -12.35
CA SER A 142 0.94 3.08 -13.00
C SER A 142 -0.17 3.93 -12.42
N GLY A 143 -0.08 4.22 -11.13
CA GLY A 143 -0.92 5.19 -10.42
C GLY A 143 -0.04 6.06 -9.54
N ARG A 144 -0.67 6.97 -8.80
CA ARG A 144 -0.11 7.59 -7.61
C ARG A 144 -1.21 8.33 -6.90
N LEU A 145 -1.49 7.96 -5.66
CA LEU A 145 -2.35 8.74 -4.79
C LEU A 145 -1.59 9.84 -4.04
N LEU A 146 -2.11 11.07 -4.13
CA LEU A 146 -1.62 12.24 -3.40
C LEU A 146 -2.73 12.81 -2.54
N TRP A 147 -2.35 13.45 -1.43
CA TRP A 147 -3.27 14.27 -0.65
C TRP A 147 -2.66 15.64 -0.34
N GLN A 148 -3.53 16.63 -0.25
CA GLN A 148 -3.20 18.00 0.12
C GLN A 148 -4.12 18.42 1.25
N GLY A 149 -3.61 19.18 2.21
CA GLY A 149 -4.40 19.63 3.34
C GLY A 149 -3.61 20.55 4.26
N PRO A 150 -4.23 20.98 5.36
CA PRO A 150 -3.58 21.85 6.33
C PRO A 150 -2.44 21.12 7.04
N ASN A 151 -1.64 21.89 7.77
CA ASN A 151 -0.57 21.32 8.59
C ASN A 151 -1.14 20.25 9.53
N VAL A 152 -0.51 19.08 9.52
CA VAL A 152 -0.97 17.89 10.28
C VAL A 152 -1.15 18.16 11.76
N ARG A 153 -0.44 19.13 12.36
CA ARG A 153 -0.65 19.52 13.75
C ARG A 153 -2.10 19.93 14.04
N PHE A 154 -2.78 20.54 13.08
CA PHE A 154 -4.17 20.99 13.22
C PHE A 154 -5.21 19.89 13.01
N ASN A 155 -4.82 18.72 12.48
CA ASN A 155 -5.67 17.60 12.08
C ASN A 155 -7.11 17.99 11.67
N ARG A 156 -7.24 18.56 10.48
CA ARG A 156 -8.52 18.83 9.84
C ARG A 156 -8.74 17.85 8.70
N PRO A 157 -9.29 16.65 8.95
CA PRO A 157 -9.54 15.65 7.91
C PRO A 157 -10.45 16.19 6.79
N GLU A 158 -11.43 17.02 7.12
CA GLU A 158 -12.39 17.64 6.21
C GLU A 158 -11.76 18.58 5.17
N ALA A 159 -10.62 19.18 5.51
CA ALA A 159 -9.89 20.09 4.62
C ALA A 159 -8.94 19.35 3.67
N ARG A 160 -8.87 18.02 3.73
CA ARG A 160 -7.98 17.23 2.88
C ARG A 160 -8.60 16.97 1.52
N LYS A 161 -7.78 17.09 0.48
CA LYS A 161 -8.14 16.84 -0.91
C LYS A 161 -7.25 15.73 -1.43
N PHE A 162 -7.85 14.66 -1.93
CA PHE A 162 -7.14 13.55 -2.54
C PHE A 162 -7.16 13.68 -4.07
N THR A 163 -6.05 13.32 -4.70
CA THR A 163 -5.89 13.28 -6.15
C THR A 163 -5.16 12.01 -6.51
N LEU A 164 -5.80 11.16 -7.29
CA LEU A 164 -5.21 9.99 -7.93
C LEU A 164 -4.74 10.38 -9.33
N ILE A 165 -3.46 10.16 -9.62
CA ILE A 165 -2.88 10.38 -10.94
C ILE A 165 -2.62 9.03 -11.58
N LEU A 166 -3.15 8.78 -12.76
CA LEU A 166 -3.04 7.50 -13.45
C LEU A 166 -2.28 7.66 -14.75
N LYS A 167 -1.42 6.67 -15.06
CA LYS A 167 -0.75 6.63 -16.36
C LYS A 167 -1.75 6.21 -17.44
N GLY A 168 -2.01 7.10 -18.39
CA GLY A 168 -3.09 6.96 -19.38
C GLY A 168 -2.70 6.34 -20.72
N ASN A 169 -1.50 5.76 -20.83
CA ASN A 169 -0.97 5.19 -22.08
C ASN A 169 -0.65 3.70 -21.94
N LYS A 170 -0.29 3.06 -23.06
CA LYS A 170 -0.04 1.62 -23.17
C LYS A 170 1.09 1.07 -22.28
N GLU A 171 1.95 1.93 -21.73
CA GLU A 171 3.02 1.52 -20.81
C GLU A 171 2.47 1.20 -19.40
N ASN A 172 1.21 1.55 -19.12
CA ASN A 172 0.54 1.14 -17.90
C ASN A 172 0.09 -0.31 -18.00
N THR A 173 0.82 -1.19 -17.33
CA THR A 173 0.55 -2.64 -17.27
C THR A 173 -0.84 -2.99 -16.74
N PHE A 174 -1.47 -2.11 -15.96
CA PHE A 174 -2.78 -2.35 -15.38
C PHE A 174 -3.96 -1.84 -16.22
N LEU A 175 -3.73 -1.19 -17.37
CA LEU A 175 -4.82 -0.87 -18.31
C LEU A 175 -5.28 -2.14 -19.04
N ARG A 176 -5.89 -3.04 -18.29
CA ARG A 176 -6.40 -4.35 -18.70
C ARG A 176 -7.66 -4.70 -17.90
N THR A 177 -8.48 -5.61 -18.40
CA THR A 177 -9.81 -5.97 -17.86
C THR A 177 -9.81 -6.24 -16.35
N HIS A 178 -8.88 -7.05 -15.84
CA HIS A 178 -8.70 -7.32 -14.41
C HIS A 178 -7.61 -6.43 -13.78
N GLY A 179 -6.71 -5.90 -14.61
CA GLY A 179 -5.65 -4.98 -14.17
C GLY A 179 -6.19 -3.68 -13.59
N ILE A 180 -7.26 -3.11 -14.17
CA ILE A 180 -7.77 -1.82 -13.71
C ILE A 180 -8.38 -1.91 -12.30
N GLN A 181 -9.02 -3.04 -11.99
CA GLN A 181 -9.47 -3.34 -10.63
C GLN A 181 -8.29 -3.50 -9.67
N SER A 182 -7.25 -4.22 -10.11
CA SER A 182 -6.00 -4.39 -9.34
C SER A 182 -5.35 -3.04 -8.99
N LEU A 183 -5.37 -2.09 -9.93
CA LEU A 183 -4.88 -0.72 -9.71
C LEU A 183 -5.80 0.08 -8.77
N ALA A 184 -7.11 -0.09 -8.88
CA ALA A 184 -8.08 0.55 -7.98
C ALA A 184 -7.96 0.04 -6.54
N ASP A 185 -7.80 -1.28 -6.35
CA ASP A 185 -7.60 -1.90 -5.04
C ASP A 185 -6.27 -1.46 -4.40
N HIS A 186 -5.23 -1.26 -5.21
CA HIS A 186 -3.94 -0.71 -4.78
C HIS A 186 -4.07 0.75 -4.33
N GLU A 187 -4.47 1.63 -5.24
CA GLU A 187 -4.43 3.08 -5.02
C GLU A 187 -5.56 3.57 -4.12
N ILE A 188 -6.78 3.12 -4.40
CA ILE A 188 -7.98 3.55 -3.68
C ILE A 188 -8.23 2.61 -2.50
N GLY A 189 -8.32 1.31 -2.79
CA GLY A 189 -8.62 0.28 -1.80
C GLY A 189 -7.59 0.18 -0.68
N THR A 190 -6.34 0.60 -0.91
CA THR A 190 -5.28 0.58 0.10
C THR A 190 -4.87 1.99 0.50
N HIS A 191 -4.20 2.73 -0.39
CA HIS A 191 -3.60 4.01 0.01
C HIS A 191 -4.62 5.07 0.39
N PHE A 192 -5.72 5.22 -0.36
CA PHE A 192 -6.74 6.21 -0.05
C PHE A 192 -7.45 5.86 1.24
N MET A 193 -7.97 4.63 1.35
CA MET A 193 -8.70 4.19 2.55
C MET A 193 -7.84 4.37 3.80
N ARG A 194 -6.59 3.89 3.79
CA ARG A 194 -5.68 4.01 4.93
C ARG A 194 -5.30 5.45 5.23
N SER A 195 -5.06 6.29 4.22
CA SER A 195 -4.73 7.71 4.42
C SER A 195 -5.91 8.52 4.96
N ALA A 196 -7.12 8.24 4.48
CA ALA A 196 -8.34 8.87 4.95
C ALA A 196 -8.61 8.47 6.40
N ASN A 197 -8.56 7.17 6.69
CA ASN A 197 -8.77 6.63 8.04
C ASN A 197 -7.72 7.13 9.03
N ASP A 198 -6.43 7.16 8.66
CA ASP A 198 -5.34 7.67 9.52
C ASP A 198 -5.64 9.10 9.99
N GLY A 199 -6.31 9.90 9.16
CA GLY A 199 -6.72 11.26 9.50
C GLY A 199 -7.74 11.38 10.62
N LEU A 200 -8.53 10.35 10.84
CA LEU A 200 -9.56 10.31 11.87
C LEU A 200 -8.97 9.93 13.24
N GLN A 201 -7.74 9.43 13.26
CA GLN A 201 -7.15 8.80 14.43
C GLN A 201 -6.48 9.80 15.37
N PRO A 202 -6.46 9.52 16.70
CA PRO A 202 -5.87 10.41 17.69
C PRO A 202 -4.36 10.61 17.51
N TRP A 203 -3.67 9.66 16.86
CA TRP A 203 -2.23 9.74 16.61
C TRP A 203 -1.84 10.58 15.39
N PHE A 204 -2.79 10.99 14.55
CA PHE A 204 -2.47 11.66 13.29
C PHE A 204 -1.55 12.89 13.48
N SER A 205 -1.90 13.76 14.44
CA SER A 205 -1.13 14.98 14.73
C SER A 205 0.21 14.71 15.39
N ASN A 206 0.32 13.63 16.17
CA ASN A 206 1.49 13.32 16.97
C ASN A 206 1.65 11.81 17.17
N ARG A 207 2.25 11.14 16.19
CA ARG A 207 2.49 9.69 16.19
C ARG A 207 3.43 9.24 17.31
N GLN A 208 4.42 10.06 17.64
CA GLN A 208 5.41 9.75 18.67
C GLN A 208 4.78 9.59 20.06
N LYS A 209 3.76 10.39 20.39
CA LYS A 209 3.02 10.27 21.67
C LYS A 209 2.39 8.88 21.88
N PHE A 210 2.10 8.18 20.79
CA PHE A 210 1.49 6.85 20.81
C PHE A 210 2.51 5.73 20.53
N GLY A 211 3.82 6.06 20.58
CA GLY A 211 4.88 5.11 20.28
C GLY A 211 4.84 4.63 18.82
N LEU A 212 4.30 5.41 17.89
CA LEU A 212 4.21 5.05 16.48
C LEU A 212 5.34 5.69 15.68
N ARG A 213 5.89 4.92 14.73
CA ARG A 213 6.89 5.41 13.79
C ARG A 213 6.29 6.49 12.89
N SER A 214 7.16 7.30 12.30
CA SER A 214 6.77 8.15 11.18
C SER A 214 6.18 7.30 10.06
N SER A 215 5.09 7.76 9.45
CA SER A 215 4.50 7.13 8.26
C SER A 215 5.44 7.12 7.05
N ARG A 216 6.57 7.85 7.12
CA ARG A 216 7.63 7.88 6.11
C ARG A 216 8.85 7.05 6.47
N SER A 217 8.79 6.30 7.57
CA SER A 217 9.85 5.35 7.94
C SER A 217 9.93 4.22 6.90
N LEU A 218 11.09 3.56 6.78
CA LEU A 218 11.24 2.41 5.88
C LEU A 218 10.24 1.30 6.23
N CYS A 219 10.07 0.98 7.51
CA CYS A 219 9.09 -0.03 7.94
C CYS A 219 7.65 0.37 7.57
N GLY A 220 7.27 1.65 7.74
CA GLY A 220 5.96 2.15 7.31
C GLY A 220 5.75 2.04 5.80
N LEU A 221 6.80 2.31 5.03
CA LEU A 221 6.80 2.17 3.58
C LEU A 221 6.63 0.72 3.13
N VAL A 222 7.45 -0.18 3.68
CA VAL A 222 7.40 -1.64 3.46
C VAL A 222 6.01 -2.16 3.78
N CYS A 223 5.44 -1.81 4.93
CA CYS A 223 4.10 -2.26 5.31
C CYS A 223 3.01 -1.72 4.36
N GLU A 224 3.08 -0.45 3.98
CA GLU A 224 2.07 0.19 3.12
C GLU A 224 2.09 -0.36 1.69
N GLU A 225 3.27 -0.37 1.06
CA GLU A 225 3.45 -0.84 -0.32
C GLU A 225 3.29 -2.35 -0.43
N GLY A 226 3.71 -3.11 0.59
CA GLY A 226 3.50 -4.54 0.65
C GLY A 226 2.03 -4.93 0.73
N LEU A 227 1.25 -4.23 1.57
CA LEU A 227 -0.20 -4.43 1.64
C LEU A 227 -0.87 -4.05 0.32
N ALA A 228 -0.45 -2.96 -0.30
CA ALA A 228 -0.98 -2.53 -1.60
C ALA A 228 -0.64 -3.55 -2.71
N ALA A 229 0.58 -4.10 -2.72
CA ALA A 229 1.01 -5.13 -3.66
C ALA A 229 0.23 -6.45 -3.51
N ILE A 230 -0.09 -6.85 -2.27
CA ILE A 230 -1.00 -7.98 -2.00
C ILE A 230 -2.38 -7.67 -2.57
N ASN A 231 -2.92 -6.49 -2.28
CA ASN A 231 -4.28 -6.13 -2.69
C ASN A 231 -4.41 -6.00 -4.22
N THR A 232 -3.34 -5.66 -4.93
CA THR A 232 -3.27 -5.74 -6.40
C THR A 232 -3.59 -7.14 -6.94
N LEU A 233 -3.31 -8.21 -6.19
CA LEU A 233 -3.50 -9.58 -6.68
C LEU A 233 -4.86 -10.19 -6.32
N LEU A 234 -5.69 -9.53 -5.51
CA LEU A 234 -6.94 -10.13 -5.01
C LEU A 234 -7.87 -10.58 -6.13
N GLN A 235 -7.97 -9.75 -7.18
CA GLN A 235 -8.89 -9.92 -8.30
C GLN A 235 -8.16 -10.34 -9.58
N SER A 236 -6.86 -10.60 -9.48
CA SER A 236 -6.09 -11.16 -10.58
C SER A 236 -6.42 -12.63 -10.75
N GLN A 237 -6.41 -13.08 -12.01
CA GLN A 237 -6.57 -14.50 -12.35
C GLN A 237 -5.38 -15.35 -11.86
N VAL A 238 -4.19 -14.74 -11.72
CA VAL A 238 -2.98 -15.41 -11.24
C VAL A 238 -2.35 -14.61 -10.11
N LYS A 239 -2.39 -15.17 -8.89
CA LYS A 239 -1.98 -14.46 -7.67
C LYS A 239 -0.48 -14.62 -7.34
N LEU A 240 0.39 -14.56 -8.35
CA LEU A 240 1.84 -14.55 -8.16
C LEU A 240 2.36 -13.12 -8.01
N LEU A 241 3.27 -12.91 -7.05
CA LEU A 241 3.94 -11.62 -6.78
C LEU A 241 5.03 -11.30 -7.80
N PHE A 242 4.80 -11.62 -9.08
CA PHE A 242 5.78 -11.50 -10.15
C PHE A 242 6.37 -10.08 -10.27
N MET A 243 5.51 -9.06 -10.38
CA MET A 243 5.97 -7.67 -10.57
C MET A 243 6.77 -7.15 -9.36
N PRO A 244 6.31 -7.32 -8.10
CA PRO A 244 7.13 -7.01 -6.93
C PRO A 244 8.45 -7.82 -6.86
N ALA A 245 8.41 -9.12 -7.15
CA ALA A 245 9.60 -9.97 -7.17
C ALA A 245 10.62 -9.50 -8.21
N LEU A 246 10.16 -9.07 -9.39
CA LEU A 246 11.01 -8.54 -10.45
C LEU A 246 11.66 -7.23 -10.04
N LEU A 247 10.93 -6.30 -9.41
CA LEU A 247 11.50 -5.07 -8.86
C LEU A 247 12.59 -5.38 -7.82
N TYR A 248 12.30 -6.33 -6.93
CA TYR A 248 13.24 -6.76 -5.90
C TYR A 248 14.53 -7.35 -6.50
N TYR A 249 14.37 -8.28 -7.44
CA TYR A 249 15.45 -8.94 -8.14
C TYR A 249 16.29 -7.97 -8.97
N THR A 250 15.65 -7.04 -9.68
CA THR A 250 16.34 -6.03 -10.50
C THR A 250 17.23 -5.14 -9.64
N ALA A 251 16.76 -4.74 -8.45
CA ALA A 251 17.57 -3.99 -7.50
C ALA A 251 18.81 -4.80 -7.08
N CYS A 252 18.64 -6.07 -6.73
CA CYS A 252 19.76 -6.95 -6.34
C CYS A 252 20.79 -7.12 -7.46
N MET A 253 20.35 -7.36 -8.70
CA MET A 253 21.27 -7.57 -9.82
C MET A 253 21.99 -6.29 -10.24
N SER A 254 21.44 -5.12 -9.93
CA SER A 254 22.08 -3.85 -10.25
C SER A 254 23.42 -3.61 -9.56
N GLU A 255 23.68 -4.27 -8.42
CA GLU A 255 24.98 -4.25 -7.73
C GLU A 255 26.12 -4.88 -8.54
N GLN A 256 25.81 -5.68 -9.56
CA GLN A 256 26.81 -6.45 -10.32
C GLN A 256 26.76 -6.21 -11.83
N MET A 257 25.82 -5.39 -12.31
CA MET A 257 25.57 -5.19 -13.73
C MET A 257 25.47 -3.70 -14.05
N THR A 258 26.01 -3.31 -15.20
CA THR A 258 25.81 -1.99 -15.81
C THR A 258 24.34 -1.79 -16.25
N PHE A 259 23.98 -0.58 -16.73
CA PHE A 259 22.63 -0.33 -17.25
C PHE A 259 22.26 -1.29 -18.39
N LYS A 260 23.17 -1.46 -19.35
CA LYS A 260 22.94 -2.29 -20.54
C LYS A 260 22.89 -3.77 -20.18
N GLU A 261 23.84 -4.27 -19.39
CA GLU A 261 23.85 -5.68 -18.97
C GLU A 261 22.59 -6.03 -18.19
N LEU A 262 22.15 -5.16 -17.27
CA LEU A 262 20.91 -5.39 -16.52
C LEU A 262 19.69 -5.39 -17.46
N PHE A 263 19.63 -4.47 -18.42
CA PHE A 263 18.55 -4.44 -19.42
C PHE A 263 18.50 -5.73 -20.26
N ASP A 264 19.64 -6.20 -20.73
CA ASP A 264 19.72 -7.43 -21.53
C ASP A 264 19.37 -8.65 -20.66
N HIS A 265 19.90 -8.72 -19.43
CA HIS A 265 19.66 -9.79 -18.47
C HIS A 265 18.17 -9.96 -18.13
N LEU A 266 17.45 -8.85 -17.91
CA LEU A 266 16.01 -8.89 -17.66
C LEU A 266 15.21 -9.45 -18.85
N GLY A 267 15.81 -9.53 -20.04
CA GLY A 267 15.27 -10.24 -21.21
C GLY A 267 14.95 -11.71 -20.95
N THR A 268 15.57 -12.31 -19.92
CA THR A 268 15.26 -13.68 -19.48
C THR A 268 13.86 -13.81 -18.87
N TYR A 269 13.30 -12.72 -18.34
CA TYR A 269 12.00 -12.72 -17.65
C TYR A 269 10.93 -11.91 -18.37
N ILE A 270 11.29 -10.81 -19.04
CA ILE A 270 10.35 -9.96 -19.78
C ILE A 270 10.95 -9.59 -21.14
N PHE A 271 10.23 -9.88 -22.22
CA PHE A 271 10.68 -9.59 -23.57
C PHE A 271 10.42 -8.14 -23.96
N ASP A 272 9.29 -7.57 -23.52
CA ASP A 272 8.93 -6.18 -23.81
C ASP A 272 10.02 -5.20 -23.33
N MET A 273 10.59 -4.48 -24.30
CA MET A 273 11.70 -3.56 -24.06
C MET A 273 11.28 -2.33 -23.25
N ASP A 274 10.02 -1.89 -23.35
CA ASP A 274 9.51 -0.75 -22.60
C ASP A 274 9.41 -1.08 -21.10
N GLN A 275 8.96 -2.30 -20.77
CA GLN A 275 8.94 -2.82 -19.41
C GLN A 275 10.35 -3.01 -18.87
N ARG A 276 11.28 -3.58 -19.64
CA ARG A 276 12.68 -3.72 -19.22
C ARG A 276 13.31 -2.37 -18.94
N TRP A 277 13.14 -1.39 -19.84
CA TRP A 277 13.56 -0.01 -19.62
C TRP A 277 13.01 0.54 -18.30
N LYS A 278 11.70 0.40 -18.08
CA LYS A 278 11.04 0.87 -16.84
C LYS A 278 11.67 0.25 -15.59
N GLN A 279 12.00 -1.05 -15.59
CA GLN A 279 12.65 -1.73 -14.47
C GLN A 279 14.07 -1.20 -14.23
N VAL A 280 14.90 -1.12 -15.26
CA VAL A 280 16.29 -0.66 -15.13
C VAL A 280 16.36 0.80 -14.72
N THR A 281 15.57 1.68 -15.35
CA THR A 281 15.49 3.10 -14.97
C THR A 281 15.02 3.27 -13.52
N ARG A 282 14.16 2.38 -13.02
CA ARG A 282 13.69 2.44 -11.62
C ARG A 282 14.83 2.33 -10.62
N VAL A 283 15.82 1.50 -10.92
CA VAL A 283 16.93 1.19 -10.03
C VAL A 283 18.16 2.06 -10.31
N LYS A 284 18.51 2.28 -11.58
CA LYS A 284 19.76 2.92 -11.99
C LYS A 284 19.71 4.45 -12.07
N ARG A 285 18.54 5.07 -12.21
CA ARG A 285 18.43 6.53 -12.46
C ARG A 285 19.09 7.41 -11.40
N ILE A 286 19.26 6.89 -10.18
CA ILE A 286 19.80 7.68 -9.07
C ILE A 286 21.33 7.68 -9.00
N LEU A 287 21.99 6.93 -9.87
CA LEU A 287 23.45 6.91 -9.92
C LEU A 287 23.97 8.16 -10.66
N PRO A 288 25.11 8.73 -10.23
CA PRO A 288 25.77 9.81 -10.98
C PRO A 288 26.10 9.41 -12.42
N ASP A 289 26.53 8.15 -12.61
CA ASP A 289 26.63 7.50 -13.91
C ASP A 289 25.77 6.22 -13.88
N CYS A 290 24.80 6.14 -14.78
CA CYS A 290 23.91 4.99 -14.90
C CYS A 290 24.64 3.70 -15.30
N ASN A 291 25.86 3.79 -15.86
CA ASN A 291 26.67 2.64 -16.20
C ASN A 291 27.35 2.00 -14.99
N HIS A 292 27.47 2.71 -13.86
CA HIS A 292 28.10 2.14 -12.68
C HIS A 292 27.29 0.99 -12.07
N HIS A 293 28.00 0.14 -11.33
CA HIS A 293 27.39 -0.86 -10.47
C HIS A 293 26.68 -0.18 -9.29
N GLY A 294 25.67 -0.87 -8.75
CA GLY A 294 24.79 -0.37 -7.70
C GLY A 294 23.46 0.15 -8.23
N GLY A 295 22.66 0.73 -7.35
CA GLY A 295 21.35 1.26 -7.70
C GLY A 295 20.51 1.68 -6.50
N SER A 296 19.19 1.67 -6.69
CA SER A 296 18.20 1.98 -5.66
C SER A 296 17.42 0.74 -5.26
N GLY A 297 17.47 0.39 -3.98
CA GLY A 297 16.57 -0.58 -3.35
C GLY A 297 15.20 0.00 -2.98
N GLN A 298 14.83 1.20 -3.44
CA GLN A 298 13.60 1.87 -3.01
C GLN A 298 12.34 1.03 -3.28
N ASP A 299 12.26 0.39 -4.45
CA ASP A 299 11.08 -0.38 -4.88
C ASP A 299 11.12 -1.83 -4.37
N GLN A 300 12.08 -2.21 -3.53
CA GLN A 300 12.07 -3.54 -2.89
C GLN A 300 11.00 -3.63 -1.79
N CYS A 301 10.49 -2.50 -1.32
CA CYS A 301 9.48 -2.42 -0.26
C CYS A 301 8.15 -3.12 -0.61
N TYR A 302 7.75 -3.13 -1.89
CA TYR A 302 6.55 -3.85 -2.35
C TYR A 302 6.66 -5.35 -2.07
N PHE A 303 7.81 -5.95 -2.41
CA PHE A 303 8.01 -7.38 -2.22
C PHE A 303 8.27 -7.73 -0.75
N GLU A 304 9.15 -6.98 -0.08
CA GLU A 304 9.46 -7.19 1.35
C GLU A 304 8.20 -7.16 2.21
N GLY A 305 7.34 -6.16 2.01
CA GLY A 305 6.14 -6.02 2.79
C GLY A 305 5.12 -7.10 2.48
N ALA A 306 4.98 -7.47 1.20
CA ALA A 306 4.09 -8.55 0.79
C ALA A 306 4.51 -9.88 1.44
N ILE A 307 5.80 -10.23 1.41
CA ILE A 307 6.33 -11.43 2.05
C ILE A 307 6.09 -11.40 3.56
N GLN A 308 6.40 -10.29 4.22
CA GLN A 308 6.24 -10.15 5.67
C GLN A 308 4.77 -10.27 6.10
N ILE A 309 3.84 -9.67 5.37
CA ILE A 309 2.40 -9.73 5.68
C ILE A 309 1.87 -11.14 5.41
N LEU A 310 2.15 -11.73 4.25
CA LEU A 310 1.62 -13.05 3.87
C LEU A 310 2.09 -14.16 4.82
N ARG A 311 3.31 -14.08 5.35
CA ARG A 311 3.85 -15.07 6.30
C ARG A 311 3.11 -15.12 7.64
N GLN A 312 2.44 -14.04 8.02
CA GLN A 312 1.75 -13.92 9.31
C GLN A 312 0.28 -13.50 9.12
N ALA A 313 -0.30 -13.77 7.94
CA ALA A 313 -1.63 -13.26 7.56
C ALA A 313 -2.72 -13.63 8.56
N ASP A 314 -2.64 -14.83 9.14
CA ASP A 314 -3.61 -15.33 10.13
C ASP A 314 -3.53 -14.60 11.50
N GLU A 315 -2.43 -13.89 11.78
CA GLU A 315 -2.19 -13.18 13.04
C GLU A 315 -2.56 -11.69 12.98
N ILE A 316 -2.80 -11.16 11.77
CA ILE A 316 -3.01 -9.73 11.53
C ILE A 316 -4.48 -9.36 11.68
N ASP A 317 -4.77 -8.41 12.56
CA ASP A 317 -6.05 -7.71 12.58
C ASP A 317 -6.11 -6.68 11.45
N PHE A 318 -6.54 -7.10 10.26
CA PHE A 318 -6.60 -6.24 9.08
C PHE A 318 -7.61 -5.09 9.21
N LYS A 319 -8.68 -5.26 9.98
CA LYS A 319 -9.64 -4.17 10.24
C LYS A 319 -8.95 -3.05 11.02
N LEU A 320 -8.22 -3.42 12.08
CA LEU A 320 -7.42 -2.47 12.84
C LEU A 320 -6.27 -1.90 12.01
N LEU A 321 -5.61 -2.72 11.19
CA LEU A 321 -4.56 -2.27 10.27
C LEU A 321 -5.09 -1.15 9.38
N TYR A 322 -6.31 -1.29 8.86
CA TYR A 322 -6.98 -0.27 8.05
C TYR A 322 -7.43 0.98 8.80
N ALA A 323 -7.31 1.04 10.14
CA ALA A 323 -7.61 2.26 10.90
C ALA A 323 -6.67 3.42 10.57
N GLY A 324 -5.48 3.16 10.00
CA GLY A 324 -4.58 4.20 9.52
C GLY A 324 -3.29 3.67 8.91
N LYS A 325 -2.31 4.56 8.74
CA LYS A 325 -0.98 4.22 8.22
C LYS A 325 -0.10 3.70 9.34
N ILE A 326 -0.42 2.52 9.86
CA ILE A 326 0.28 1.84 10.96
C ILE A 326 0.91 0.54 10.47
N CYS A 327 2.01 0.14 11.11
CA CYS A 327 2.66 -1.14 10.83
C CYS A 327 1.99 -2.29 11.61
N VAL A 328 2.16 -3.51 11.12
CA VAL A 328 1.65 -4.74 11.78
C VAL A 328 2.11 -4.85 13.23
N ASP A 329 3.39 -4.58 13.50
CA ASP A 329 3.97 -4.65 14.84
C ASP A 329 3.50 -3.51 15.78
N GLU A 330 2.80 -2.51 15.25
CA GLU A 330 2.23 -1.39 16.00
C GLU A 330 0.77 -1.62 16.39
N LEU A 331 0.09 -2.63 15.83
CA LEU A 331 -1.33 -2.94 16.10
C LEU A 331 -1.64 -3.05 17.60
N PRO A 332 -0.83 -3.75 18.43
CA PRO A 332 -1.10 -3.85 19.86
C PRO A 332 -1.13 -2.48 20.57
N ARG A 333 -0.35 -1.50 20.10
CA ARG A 333 -0.24 -0.16 20.70
C ARG A 333 -1.49 0.68 20.47
N VAL A 334 -2.20 0.45 19.37
CA VAL A 334 -3.36 1.26 18.96
C VAL A 334 -4.72 0.60 19.23
N ARG A 335 -4.76 -0.71 19.51
CA ARG A 335 -5.99 -1.50 19.62
C ARG A 335 -7.09 -0.87 20.50
N ARG A 336 -6.71 -0.25 21.63
CA ARG A 336 -7.65 0.35 22.60
C ARG A 336 -7.98 1.82 22.34
N ILE A 337 -7.27 2.49 21.43
CA ILE A 337 -7.39 3.94 21.18
C ILE A 337 -7.85 4.26 19.74
N ALA A 338 -7.78 3.29 18.84
CA ALA A 338 -8.22 3.44 17.47
C ALA A 338 -9.73 3.71 17.44
N ARG A 339 -10.11 4.76 16.72
CA ARG A 339 -11.53 5.05 16.42
C ARG A 339 -11.93 4.16 15.26
N GLN A 340 -12.56 3.02 15.55
CA GLN A 340 -12.92 2.03 14.54
C GLN A 340 -14.31 2.29 13.93
N GLU A 341 -15.24 2.88 14.67
CA GLU A 341 -16.62 3.12 14.20
C GLU A 341 -16.73 4.11 13.03
N CYS A 342 -15.72 4.94 12.80
CA CYS A 342 -15.73 5.97 11.76
C CYS A 342 -14.83 5.65 10.55
N ILE A 343 -14.19 4.48 10.51
CA ILE A 343 -13.29 4.12 9.41
C ILE A 343 -14.06 3.56 8.22
N LYS A 344 -13.51 3.75 7.03
CA LYS A 344 -14.02 3.15 5.80
C LYS A 344 -13.16 1.94 5.43
N LEU A 345 -13.81 0.82 5.14
CA LEU A 345 -13.14 -0.38 4.65
C LEU A 345 -13.41 -0.55 3.14
N PRO A 346 -12.41 -1.03 2.37
CA PRO A 346 -12.64 -1.42 0.98
C PRO A 346 -13.60 -2.62 0.90
N LEU A 347 -14.28 -2.77 -0.24
CA LEU A 347 -15.28 -3.83 -0.40
C LEU A 347 -14.68 -5.23 -0.19
N PHE A 348 -13.45 -5.47 -0.63
CA PHE A 348 -12.77 -6.76 -0.46
C PHE A 348 -12.43 -7.12 1.00
N LEU A 349 -12.53 -6.18 1.95
CA LEU A 349 -12.36 -6.44 3.39
C LEU A 349 -13.69 -6.58 4.14
N LYS A 350 -14.83 -6.46 3.46
CA LYS A 350 -16.13 -6.72 4.10
C LYS A 350 -16.28 -8.18 4.49
N ASP A 351 -15.80 -9.09 3.65
CA ASP A 351 -15.68 -10.52 3.97
C ASP A 351 -14.23 -10.84 4.38
N MET A 352 -13.99 -10.79 5.68
CA MET A 352 -12.68 -11.10 6.26
C MET A 352 -12.26 -12.55 6.00
N ALA A 353 -13.21 -13.49 5.97
CA ALA A 353 -12.88 -14.90 5.78
C ALA A 353 -12.40 -15.15 4.34
N ALA A 354 -13.09 -14.58 3.35
CA ALA A 354 -12.67 -14.63 1.95
C ALA A 354 -11.34 -13.91 1.71
N TYR A 355 -11.12 -12.76 2.39
CA TYR A 355 -9.86 -12.04 2.32
C TYR A 355 -8.69 -12.88 2.87
N THR A 356 -8.81 -13.41 4.09
CA THR A 356 -7.78 -14.26 4.70
C THR A 356 -7.55 -15.53 3.88
N HIS A 357 -8.61 -16.13 3.31
CA HIS A 357 -8.47 -17.26 2.40
C HIS A 357 -7.60 -16.90 1.18
N SER A 358 -7.88 -15.76 0.54
CA SER A 358 -7.10 -15.27 -0.60
C SER A 358 -5.64 -15.02 -0.25
N LEU A 359 -5.35 -14.49 0.94
CA LEU A 359 -3.98 -14.30 1.41
C LEU A 359 -3.25 -15.63 1.62
N ASN A 360 -3.92 -16.62 2.21
CA ASN A 360 -3.34 -17.94 2.40
C ASN A 360 -3.09 -18.66 1.07
N GLU A 361 -3.98 -18.52 0.09
CA GLU A 361 -3.75 -18.97 -1.28
C GLU A 361 -2.51 -18.30 -1.89
N MET A 362 -2.39 -16.98 -1.77
CA MET A 362 -1.20 -16.24 -2.22
C MET A 362 0.08 -16.73 -1.55
N ALA A 363 0.06 -16.92 -0.22
CA ALA A 363 1.23 -17.36 0.53
C ALA A 363 1.71 -18.75 0.06
N ILE A 364 0.79 -19.69 -0.16
CA ILE A 364 1.10 -21.02 -0.68
C ILE A 364 1.59 -20.94 -2.13
N LEU A 365 0.86 -20.22 -2.99
CA LEU A 365 1.16 -20.10 -4.42
C LEU A 365 2.52 -19.44 -4.68
N ASN A 366 2.95 -18.52 -3.81
CA ASN A 366 4.27 -17.87 -3.89
C ASN A 366 5.37 -18.64 -3.13
N GLY A 367 5.06 -19.81 -2.56
CA GLY A 367 6.03 -20.67 -1.88
C GLY A 367 6.51 -20.14 -0.51
N LEU A 368 5.70 -19.32 0.16
CA LEU A 368 6.06 -18.67 1.42
C LEU A 368 5.71 -19.52 2.64
N ILE A 369 4.66 -20.32 2.52
CA ILE A 369 4.16 -21.24 3.55
C ILE A 369 3.89 -22.60 2.90
N GLN A 370 4.13 -23.68 3.62
CA GLN A 370 3.80 -25.02 3.16
C GLN A 370 2.30 -25.29 3.24
N ARG A 371 1.75 -25.99 2.25
CA ARG A 371 0.36 -26.45 2.29
C ARG A 371 0.23 -27.52 3.38
N VAL A 372 -0.50 -27.21 4.45
CA VAL A 372 -0.85 -28.21 5.47
C VAL A 372 -1.74 -29.28 4.82
N LYS A 373 -1.15 -30.43 4.45
CA LYS A 373 -1.91 -31.61 4.04
C LYS A 373 -2.57 -32.17 5.30
N ARG A 374 -3.85 -31.86 5.54
CA ARG A 374 -4.61 -32.59 6.57
C ARG A 374 -4.64 -34.07 6.16
N PRO A 375 -4.26 -35.01 7.04
CA PRO A 375 -4.41 -36.44 6.76
C PRO A 375 -5.88 -36.73 6.44
N LEU A 376 -6.12 -37.59 5.45
CA LEU A 376 -7.46 -38.06 5.04
C LEU A 376 -8.24 -38.80 6.15
N SER A 377 -7.64 -38.95 7.34
CA SER A 377 -8.20 -39.66 8.50
C SER A 377 -9.34 -38.95 9.23
N CYS A 378 -9.66 -37.69 8.93
CA CYS A 378 -10.72 -36.95 9.65
C CYS A 378 -12.08 -36.92 8.93
N ARG A 379 -12.27 -37.70 7.85
CA ARG A 379 -13.62 -37.98 7.33
C ARG A 379 -14.24 -39.08 8.19
N LEU A 380 -14.86 -38.68 9.31
CA LEU A 380 -15.79 -39.57 10.01
C LEU A 380 -16.86 -40.03 9.00
N PRO A 381 -17.13 -41.34 8.89
CA PRO A 381 -18.19 -41.82 8.02
C PRO A 381 -19.52 -41.25 8.51
N SER A 382 -20.31 -40.74 7.57
CA SER A 382 -21.71 -40.38 7.77
C SER A 382 -22.46 -41.57 8.37
N SER A 383 -22.77 -41.50 9.66
CA SER A 383 -23.62 -42.45 10.36
C SER A 383 -25.07 -42.24 9.91
N ARG A 384 -25.51 -42.99 8.90
CA ARG A 384 -26.92 -43.24 8.62
C ARG A 384 -27.37 -44.54 9.30
N HIS A 385 -28.36 -44.40 10.20
CA HIS A 385 -29.26 -45.43 10.74
C HIS A 385 -28.59 -46.53 11.61
N ARG A 386 -29.14 -46.98 12.74
CA ARG A 386 -30.55 -47.13 13.15
C ARG A 386 -30.60 -47.53 14.65
N ARG A 387 -31.75 -47.23 15.27
CA ARG A 387 -32.43 -47.90 16.40
C ARG A 387 -32.37 -47.23 17.77
N ARG A 388 -33.55 -46.70 18.10
CA ARG A 388 -34.19 -46.63 19.42
C ARG A 388 -33.80 -47.84 20.27
N ASN A 389 -33.40 -47.57 21.51
CA ASN A 389 -33.91 -48.32 22.65
C ASN A 389 -34.02 -47.43 23.88
N VAL A 390 -35.19 -47.53 24.52
CA VAL A 390 -35.62 -46.86 25.73
C VAL A 390 -35.06 -47.61 26.94
N ARG A 391 -34.56 -46.88 27.94
CA ARG A 391 -34.73 -47.09 29.41
C ARG A 391 -33.54 -46.50 30.17
N GLY A 392 -33.81 -45.89 31.33
CA GLY A 392 -32.80 -45.75 32.38
C GLY A 392 -32.72 -44.37 33.01
N ASN A 393 -33.62 -44.14 33.96
CA ASN A 393 -33.64 -43.02 34.89
C ASN A 393 -32.42 -43.05 35.84
N SER A 394 -31.71 -41.94 36.06
CA SER A 394 -31.07 -41.65 37.36
C SER A 394 -30.56 -40.21 37.45
N ARG A 395 -31.17 -39.45 38.36
CA ARG A 395 -30.73 -38.15 38.89
C ARG A 395 -29.54 -38.32 39.84
N CYS A 396 -28.62 -37.35 39.87
CA CYS A 396 -27.85 -36.84 41.03
C CYS A 396 -27.27 -35.48 40.59
N ARG A 397 -27.85 -34.31 40.91
CA ARG A 397 -27.75 -33.49 42.14
C ARG A 397 -26.34 -33.27 42.71
N GLY A 398 -25.88 -32.01 42.58
CA GLY A 398 -25.29 -31.21 43.65
C GLY A 398 -23.76 -31.17 43.74
N ASN A 399 -23.14 -30.00 43.51
CA ASN A 399 -22.88 -29.08 44.63
C ASN A 399 -22.24 -27.75 44.19
N VAL A 400 -22.78 -26.71 44.82
CA VAL A 400 -22.30 -25.32 44.88
C VAL A 400 -21.14 -25.25 45.88
N ARG A 401 -20.13 -24.40 45.63
CA ARG A 401 -19.48 -23.62 46.69
C ARG A 401 -18.77 -22.38 46.13
N ALA A 402 -19.27 -21.24 46.57
CA ALA A 402 -18.61 -19.93 46.58
C ALA A 402 -17.76 -19.78 47.86
N LEU A 403 -17.18 -18.57 48.02
CA LEU A 403 -16.37 -18.00 49.13
C LEU A 403 -14.88 -17.92 48.75
N SER A 404 -14.12 -16.84 48.97
CA SER A 404 -14.37 -15.51 49.54
C SER A 404 -13.05 -14.70 49.46
N SER A 405 -13.12 -13.38 49.35
CA SER A 405 -12.00 -12.42 49.50
C SER A 405 -11.49 -12.34 50.95
N PRO A 406 -10.36 -11.64 51.21
CA PRO A 406 -10.47 -10.35 51.90
C PRO A 406 -9.47 -9.24 51.47
N MET A 407 -9.73 -8.03 51.97
CA MET A 407 -9.19 -6.70 51.65
C MET A 407 -7.87 -6.30 52.36
N ARG A 408 -7.15 -5.31 51.80
CA ARG A 408 -6.73 -3.99 52.39
C ARG A 408 -5.61 -3.36 51.51
N ALA A 409 -5.80 -2.20 50.87
CA ALA A 409 -5.74 -0.80 51.35
C ALA A 409 -4.32 -0.19 51.47
N ARG A 410 -4.00 0.83 50.64
CA ARG A 410 -3.40 2.12 51.05
C ARG A 410 -3.22 3.11 49.89
N THR A 411 -3.37 4.38 50.23
CA THR A 411 -3.53 5.59 49.41
C THR A 411 -2.25 6.44 49.39
N LEU A 412 -1.89 7.00 48.21
CA LEU A 412 -1.39 8.37 47.85
C LEU A 412 -0.21 9.04 48.65
N PRO A 413 0.58 9.99 48.07
CA PRO A 413 0.11 11.14 47.26
C PRO A 413 0.99 11.67 46.08
N LEU A 414 0.35 12.55 45.30
CA LEU A 414 0.85 13.43 44.25
C LEU A 414 1.45 14.73 44.82
N THR A 415 2.47 15.29 44.15
CA THR A 415 2.77 16.74 44.18
C THR A 415 3.26 17.25 42.80
N PRO A 416 3.11 18.56 42.50
CA PRO A 416 3.07 19.10 41.14
C PRO A 416 4.32 19.90 40.74
N ARG A 417 4.53 20.14 39.43
CA ARG A 417 5.49 21.14 38.93
C ARG A 417 4.92 21.97 37.75
N PRO A 418 5.38 23.23 37.58
CA PRO A 418 4.60 24.36 37.03
C PRO A 418 4.80 24.59 35.52
N PRO A 419 4.04 25.51 34.89
CA PRO A 419 4.07 25.73 33.44
C PRO A 419 5.14 26.76 33.04
N LEU A 420 5.87 26.48 31.95
CA LEU A 420 6.71 27.46 31.28
C LEU A 420 6.03 27.93 29.98
N LEU A 421 5.61 29.19 30.00
CA LEU A 421 5.19 29.97 28.84
C LEU A 421 6.39 30.23 27.93
N SER A 422 6.23 29.97 26.64
CA SER A 422 7.10 30.52 25.59
C SER A 422 6.24 30.92 24.39
N ARG A 423 6.04 32.23 24.27
CA ARG A 423 5.61 32.92 23.05
C ARG A 423 6.66 32.68 21.95
N ARG A 424 6.24 32.27 20.74
CA ARG A 424 6.86 32.77 19.50
C ARG A 424 6.00 32.59 18.25
N SER A 425 5.74 33.75 17.65
CA SER A 425 5.45 34.12 16.25
C SER A 425 4.64 33.18 15.35
N ASN A 426 3.46 33.68 15.00
CA ASN A 426 2.69 33.34 13.82
C ASN A 426 3.47 33.62 12.52
N LYS A 427 3.68 32.58 11.70
CA LYS A 427 3.63 32.65 10.23
C LYS A 427 3.07 31.33 9.71
N PRO A 428 2.01 31.31 8.87
CA PRO A 428 1.47 30.08 8.33
C PRO A 428 2.38 29.56 7.20
N LEU A 429 3.26 28.61 7.53
CA LEU A 429 3.96 27.80 6.53
C LEU A 429 3.02 26.67 6.06
N LEU A 430 2.54 26.80 4.82
CA LEU A 430 1.90 25.74 4.04
C LEU A 430 2.89 24.56 3.88
N LEU A 431 2.82 23.59 4.79
CA LEU A 431 3.67 22.40 4.78
C LEU A 431 3.00 21.27 3.99
N ARG A 432 3.52 21.05 2.79
CA ARG A 432 3.20 19.98 1.83
C ARG A 432 3.51 18.60 2.43
N LYS A 433 2.54 17.67 2.41
CA LYS A 433 2.77 16.28 2.81
C LYS A 433 2.45 15.32 1.68
N GLU A 434 3.50 14.89 1.01
CA GLU A 434 3.46 13.83 0.02
C GLU A 434 3.20 12.47 0.69
N ALA A 435 2.23 11.74 0.15
CA ALA A 435 2.35 10.30 -0.02
C ALA A 435 3.24 10.10 -1.26
N PHE A 436 4.43 9.55 -1.04
CA PHE A 436 5.21 8.88 -2.09
C PHE A 436 4.94 7.39 -1.85
N ILE A 437 4.64 6.56 -2.84
CA ILE A 437 5.48 6.13 -3.97
C ILE A 437 4.64 5.99 -5.26
N ASP A 438 5.27 6.19 -6.43
CA ASP A 438 5.09 5.41 -7.68
C ASP A 438 5.95 5.93 -8.85
#